data_AF-A0A9P9ILY7-F1
#
_entry.id   AF-A0A9P9ILY7-F1
#
_cell.length_a   1.000
_cell.length_b   1.000
_cell.length_c   1.000
_cell.angle_alpha   90.00
_cell.angle_beta   90.00
_cell.angle_gamma   90.00
#
_symmetry.space_group_name_H-M   'P 1'
#
loop_
_entity.id
_entity.type
_entity.pdbx_description
1 polymer ?
#
loop_
_entity_poly.entity_id
_entity_poly.type
_entity_poly.pdbx_seq_one_letter_code
_entity_poly.pdbx_strand_id
1 'polypeptide(L)'
;MGQLRSSLEQYFLDFPSRLLRLRDLEHVYQAEAMVWLHGIYIISYVSRDMFDLMLSNSWASKPEFYSAYEHSLLLAEVIPTVLRLDLGAQTLSPATVFFVLLSSIVTAVALWQFHVPLGEGQSTSILGVPDSLFASVNAHLKLLNAFWQRDTRYDIDLIEAVFTILSTLSKNLDHENYTSLQASLVHLAHYRWCQGGLGINKLTESAVRSGWYPDHQHWQVYVQLVSSTIEADTHQRKMAIESLGRSDARVCQSGFFDLNIRFV
;
A
#
# COMPACT_ATOMS: atom_id res chain seq x y z
N MET A 1 22.61 -2.98 26.18
CA MET A 1 21.74 -2.80 25.01
C MET A 1 22.42 -3.16 23.68
N GLY A 2 23.68 -2.76 23.45
CA GLY A 2 24.40 -3.10 22.19
C GLY A 2 24.52 -4.60 21.89
N GLN A 3 24.81 -5.44 22.90
CA GLN A 3 24.91 -6.90 22.72
C GLN A 3 23.59 -7.56 22.30
N LEU A 4 22.44 -7.14 22.85
CA LEU A 4 21.15 -7.71 22.48
C LEU A 4 20.79 -7.40 21.02
N ARG A 5 21.10 -6.18 20.57
CA ARG A 5 20.94 -5.76 19.17
C ARG A 5 21.83 -6.59 18.24
N SER A 6 23.10 -6.74 18.56
CA SER A 6 24.03 -7.57 17.78
C SER A 6 23.63 -9.04 17.77
N SER A 7 23.09 -9.57 18.87
CA SER A 7 22.58 -10.94 18.94
C SER A 7 21.29 -11.15 18.15
N LEU A 8 20.40 -10.16 18.08
CA LEU A 8 19.20 -10.21 17.25
C LEU A 8 19.55 -10.09 15.76
N GLU A 9 20.44 -9.16 15.39
CA GLU A 9 20.99 -9.08 14.03
C GLU A 9 21.65 -10.41 13.63
N GLN A 10 22.53 -10.95 14.46
CA GLN A 10 23.20 -12.22 14.19
C GLN A 10 22.20 -13.37 14.08
N TYR A 11 21.15 -13.42 14.92
CA TYR A 11 20.08 -14.41 14.84
C TYR A 11 19.27 -14.30 13.53
N PHE A 12 19.02 -13.09 13.04
CA PHE A 12 18.35 -12.88 11.75
C PHE A 12 19.27 -13.16 10.55
N LEU A 13 20.58 -12.95 10.68
CA LEU A 13 21.59 -13.30 9.68
C LEU A 13 21.83 -14.82 9.63
N ASP A 14 21.80 -15.50 10.78
CA ASP A 14 21.93 -16.95 10.93
C ASP A 14 20.59 -17.69 10.73
N PHE A 15 19.51 -16.95 10.51
CA PHE A 15 18.20 -17.51 10.23
C PHE A 15 18.30 -18.42 8.99
N PRO A 16 17.69 -19.62 8.99
CA PRO A 16 17.94 -20.60 7.93
C PRO A 16 17.64 -19.98 6.56
N SER A 17 18.66 -19.83 5.71
CA SER A 17 18.52 -19.16 4.41
C SER A 17 17.51 -19.83 3.48
N ARG A 18 17.17 -21.10 3.75
CA ARG A 18 16.06 -21.84 3.12
C ARG A 18 14.68 -21.29 3.52
N LEU A 19 14.48 -20.87 4.77
CA LEU A 19 13.23 -20.27 5.23
C LEU A 19 13.03 -18.84 4.71
N LEU A 20 14.09 -18.19 4.25
CA LEU A 20 14.02 -16.88 3.60
C LEU A 20 13.68 -17.01 2.11
N ARG A 21 13.90 -18.15 1.46
CA ARG A 21 13.55 -18.31 0.05
C ARG A 21 12.04 -18.44 -0.10
N LEU A 22 11.43 -17.51 -0.81
CA LEU A 22 9.99 -17.48 -1.02
C LEU A 22 9.47 -18.75 -1.71
N ARG A 23 10.27 -19.32 -2.62
CA ARG A 23 9.93 -20.57 -3.30
C ARG A 23 9.95 -21.80 -2.38
N ASP A 24 10.68 -21.75 -1.28
CA ASP A 24 10.87 -22.86 -0.35
C ASP A 24 9.77 -22.87 0.74
N LEU A 25 8.86 -21.88 0.75
CA LEU A 25 7.70 -21.87 1.67
C LEU A 25 6.70 -22.96 1.29
N GLU A 26 6.24 -23.71 2.28
CA GLU A 26 5.32 -24.85 2.12
C GLU A 26 3.94 -24.58 2.69
N HIS A 27 3.81 -23.61 3.60
CA HIS A 27 2.57 -23.33 4.32
C HIS A 27 2.18 -21.87 4.29
N VAL A 28 0.87 -21.62 4.20
CA VAL A 28 0.30 -20.27 4.11
C VAL A 28 0.70 -19.40 5.30
N TYR A 29 0.70 -19.94 6.52
CA TYR A 29 1.06 -19.18 7.72
C TYR A 29 2.50 -18.64 7.69
N GLN A 30 3.42 -19.28 6.94
CA GLN A 30 4.79 -18.79 6.79
C GLN A 30 4.82 -17.53 5.93
N ALA A 31 4.07 -17.53 4.82
CA ALA A 31 3.91 -16.36 3.96
C ALA A 31 3.12 -15.25 4.68
N GLU A 32 2.11 -15.60 5.49
CA GLU A 32 1.41 -14.62 6.33
C GLU A 32 2.34 -13.95 7.33
N ALA A 33 3.20 -14.71 8.02
CA ALA A 33 4.16 -14.14 8.96
C ALA A 33 5.10 -13.12 8.29
N MET A 34 5.49 -13.36 7.04
CA MET A 34 6.27 -12.43 6.24
C MET A 34 5.48 -11.15 5.88
N VAL A 35 4.21 -11.30 5.47
CA VAL A 35 3.31 -10.15 5.24
C VAL A 35 3.12 -9.35 6.53
N TRP A 36 2.93 -10.03 7.65
CA TRP A 36 2.72 -9.40 8.96
C TRP A 36 3.94 -8.61 9.40
N LEU A 37 5.16 -9.10 9.17
CA LEU A 37 6.37 -8.37 9.55
C LEU A 37 6.38 -6.97 8.91
N HIS A 38 6.15 -6.89 7.60
CA HIS A 38 6.10 -5.61 6.89
C HIS A 38 4.86 -4.80 7.23
N GLY A 39 3.71 -5.45 7.35
CA GLY A 39 2.45 -4.81 7.73
C GLY A 39 2.50 -4.16 9.12
N ILE A 40 3.07 -4.85 10.11
CA ILE A 40 3.29 -4.35 11.47
C ILE A 40 4.19 -3.11 11.45
N TYR A 41 5.23 -3.12 10.63
CA TYR A 41 6.10 -1.96 10.49
C TYR A 41 5.31 -0.75 9.96
N ILE A 42 4.55 -0.93 8.87
CA ILE A 42 3.74 0.15 8.28
C ILE A 42 2.76 0.73 9.31
N ILE A 43 2.05 -0.10 10.08
CA ILE A 43 1.08 0.42 11.07
C ILE A 43 1.73 1.06 12.31
N SER A 44 2.98 0.70 12.61
CA SER A 44 3.68 1.15 13.81
C SER A 44 4.35 2.50 13.61
N TYR A 45 4.87 2.75 12.40
CA TYR A 45 5.62 3.96 12.06
C TYR A 45 4.82 4.95 11.19
N VAL A 46 3.64 4.56 10.72
CA VAL A 46 2.74 5.41 9.93
C VAL A 46 1.34 5.45 10.56
N SER A 47 0.35 5.99 9.83
CA SER A 47 -1.05 5.92 10.20
C SER A 47 -1.65 4.55 9.85
N ARG A 48 -2.68 4.17 10.59
CA ARG A 48 -3.52 2.99 10.33
C ARG A 48 -4.74 3.33 9.47
N ASP A 49 -4.97 4.61 9.26
CA ASP A 49 -6.15 5.13 8.58
C ASP A 49 -5.87 5.33 7.09
N MET A 50 -6.38 4.41 6.27
CA MET A 50 -6.13 4.37 4.83
C MET A 50 -6.64 5.62 4.11
N PHE A 51 -7.77 6.18 4.56
CA PHE A 51 -8.34 7.39 3.97
C PHE A 51 -7.43 8.60 4.23
N ASP A 52 -7.00 8.78 5.48
CA ASP A 52 -6.11 9.90 5.83
C ASP A 52 -4.77 9.81 5.09
N LEU A 53 -4.24 8.59 4.88
CA LEU A 53 -3.01 8.38 4.11
C LEU A 53 -3.16 8.79 2.64
N MET A 54 -4.25 8.38 1.99
CA MET A 54 -4.53 8.74 0.59
C MET A 54 -4.62 10.25 0.38
N LEU A 55 -5.10 10.99 1.37
CA LEU A 55 -5.37 12.43 1.27
C LEU A 55 -4.34 13.32 1.92
N SER A 56 -3.26 12.75 2.46
CA SER A 56 -2.25 13.56 3.11
C SER A 56 -1.36 14.27 2.10
N ASN A 57 -1.62 15.56 1.86
CA ASN A 57 -0.88 16.39 0.90
C ASN A 57 0.63 16.47 1.15
N SER A 58 1.08 16.23 2.38
CA SER A 58 2.51 16.33 2.75
C SER A 58 3.17 14.98 2.98
N TRP A 59 2.41 13.88 3.08
CA TRP A 59 2.96 12.61 3.54
C TRP A 59 3.98 12.04 2.56
N ALA A 60 3.75 12.15 1.25
CA ALA A 60 4.70 11.71 0.23
C ALA A 60 6.07 12.41 0.31
N SER A 61 6.15 13.59 0.95
CA SER A 61 7.40 14.31 1.18
C SER A 61 8.12 13.89 2.48
N LYS A 62 7.54 12.99 3.28
CA LYS A 62 8.08 12.61 4.59
C LYS A 62 8.90 11.31 4.54
N PRO A 63 9.98 11.17 5.34
CA PRO A 63 10.76 9.93 5.46
C PRO A 63 9.91 8.69 5.76
N GLU A 64 8.86 8.84 6.57
CA GLU A 64 7.95 7.77 6.98
C GLU A 64 7.22 7.15 5.78
N PHE A 65 6.90 7.94 4.74
CA PHE A 65 6.30 7.43 3.51
C PHE A 65 7.27 6.51 2.77
N TYR A 66 8.53 6.93 2.61
CA TYR A 66 9.54 6.13 1.90
C TYR A 66 9.83 4.81 2.60
N SER A 67 9.91 4.82 3.94
CA SER A 67 10.05 3.60 4.73
C SER A 67 8.83 2.69 4.56
N ALA A 68 7.61 3.24 4.62
CA ALA A 68 6.39 2.47 4.40
C ALA A 68 6.31 1.89 2.97
N TYR A 69 6.74 2.66 1.98
CA TYR A 69 6.77 2.25 0.58
C TYR A 69 7.75 1.11 0.35
N GLU A 70 8.95 1.17 0.95
CA GLU A 70 9.91 0.07 0.91
C GLU A 70 9.30 -1.22 1.47
N HIS A 71 8.65 -1.15 2.65
CA HIS A 71 7.96 -2.32 3.21
C HIS A 71 6.76 -2.78 2.36
N SER A 72 6.09 -1.88 1.67
CA SER A 72 5.02 -2.21 0.73
C SER A 72 5.56 -2.98 -0.49
N LEU A 73 6.72 -2.59 -1.03
CA LEU A 73 7.40 -3.34 -2.09
C LEU A 73 7.79 -4.74 -1.63
N LEU A 74 8.38 -4.87 -0.44
CA LEU A 74 8.81 -6.16 0.10
C LEU A 74 7.61 -7.08 0.39
N LEU A 75 6.52 -6.53 0.91
CA LEU A 75 5.26 -7.27 1.08
C LEU A 75 4.75 -7.78 -0.26
N ALA A 76 4.80 -6.95 -1.31
CA ALA A 76 4.35 -7.34 -2.65
C ALA A 76 5.11 -8.54 -3.21
N GLU A 77 6.37 -8.73 -2.84
CA GLU A 77 7.18 -9.88 -3.26
C GLU A 77 6.74 -11.19 -2.62
N VAL A 78 6.11 -11.12 -1.44
CA VAL A 78 5.54 -12.28 -0.75
C VAL A 78 4.22 -12.71 -1.41
N ILE A 79 3.47 -11.78 -2.00
CA ILE A 79 2.12 -12.04 -2.56
C ILE A 79 2.08 -13.17 -3.60
N PRO A 80 2.98 -13.28 -4.59
CA PRO A 80 3.00 -14.42 -5.51
C PRO A 80 3.10 -15.76 -4.80
N THR A 81 3.82 -15.81 -3.68
CA THR A 81 3.94 -17.02 -2.85
C THR A 81 2.68 -17.29 -2.06
N VAL A 82 2.04 -16.25 -1.52
CA VAL A 82 0.71 -16.35 -0.90
C VAL A 82 -0.28 -16.98 -1.88
N LEU A 83 -0.37 -16.45 -3.11
CA LEU A 83 -1.27 -16.97 -4.14
C LEU A 83 -0.86 -18.36 -4.66
N ARG A 84 0.42 -18.73 -4.60
CA ARG A 84 0.85 -20.11 -4.91
C ARG A 84 0.36 -21.10 -3.86
N LEU A 85 0.43 -20.73 -2.59
CA LEU A 85 0.07 -21.59 -1.46
C LEU A 85 -1.44 -21.61 -1.18
N ASP A 86 -2.12 -20.51 -1.49
CA ASP A 86 -3.55 -20.32 -1.32
C ASP A 86 -4.11 -19.46 -2.47
N LEU A 87 -4.25 -20.09 -3.65
CA LEU A 87 -4.70 -19.42 -4.89
C LEU A 87 -6.01 -18.66 -4.72
N GLY A 88 -6.87 -19.14 -3.82
CA GLY A 88 -8.16 -18.56 -3.55
C GLY A 88 -8.19 -17.58 -2.37
N ALA A 89 -7.06 -17.31 -1.71
CA ALA A 89 -6.98 -16.53 -0.49
C ALA A 89 -7.97 -16.99 0.61
N GLN A 90 -8.22 -18.30 0.68
CA GLN A 90 -9.27 -18.92 1.49
C GLN A 90 -8.95 -18.99 2.97
N THR A 91 -7.67 -19.05 3.33
CA THR A 91 -7.18 -19.36 4.68
C THR A 91 -6.53 -18.18 5.38
N LEU A 92 -6.26 -17.10 4.64
CA LEU A 92 -5.59 -15.91 5.16
C LEU A 92 -6.37 -15.24 6.29
N SER A 93 -5.67 -14.80 7.32
CA SER A 93 -6.24 -14.10 8.46
C SER A 93 -6.76 -12.71 8.07
N PRO A 94 -7.76 -12.17 8.79
CA PRO A 94 -8.22 -10.78 8.58
C PRO A 94 -7.10 -9.74 8.75
N ALA A 95 -6.11 -10.01 9.60
CA ALA A 95 -4.93 -9.15 9.76
C ALA A 95 -4.09 -9.09 8.48
N THR A 96 -3.85 -10.23 7.82
CA THR A 96 -3.17 -10.27 6.52
C THR A 96 -3.91 -9.45 5.48
N VAL A 97 -5.25 -9.60 5.40
CA VAL A 97 -6.08 -8.82 4.47
C VAL A 97 -5.92 -7.33 4.72
N PHE A 98 -6.01 -6.89 5.98
CA PHE A 98 -5.80 -5.49 6.34
C PHE A 98 -4.41 -4.97 5.96
N PHE A 99 -3.34 -5.73 6.22
CA PHE A 99 -1.99 -5.33 5.83
C PHE A 99 -1.82 -5.21 4.31
N VAL A 100 -2.46 -6.09 3.54
CA VAL A 100 -2.48 -6.00 2.07
C VAL A 100 -3.25 -4.76 1.61
N LEU A 101 -4.39 -4.45 2.22
CA LEU A 101 -5.15 -3.23 1.91
C LEU A 101 -4.32 -1.97 2.21
N LEU A 102 -3.70 -1.90 3.38
CA LEU A 102 -2.85 -0.78 3.78
C LEU A 102 -1.63 -0.62 2.86
N SER A 103 -0.96 -1.73 2.54
CA SER A 103 0.15 -1.74 1.59
C SER A 103 -0.29 -1.30 0.19
N SER A 104 -1.50 -1.67 -0.24
CA SER A 104 -2.07 -1.22 -1.52
C SER A 104 -2.27 0.30 -1.54
N ILE A 105 -2.67 0.90 -0.41
CA ILE A 105 -2.81 2.35 -0.26
C ILE A 105 -1.46 3.06 -0.30
N VAL A 106 -0.45 2.53 0.38
CA VAL A 106 0.93 3.06 0.29
C VAL A 106 1.42 3.02 -1.17
N THR A 107 1.21 1.89 -1.85
CA THR A 107 1.53 1.73 -3.28
C THR A 107 0.75 2.70 -4.16
N ALA A 108 -0.54 2.93 -3.89
CA ALA A 108 -1.37 3.90 -4.59
C ALA A 108 -0.84 5.34 -4.46
N VAL A 109 -0.41 5.75 -3.27
CA VAL A 109 0.19 7.07 -3.04
C VAL A 109 1.52 7.23 -3.78
N ALA A 110 2.33 6.16 -3.86
CA ALA A 110 3.56 6.16 -4.67
C ALA A 110 3.25 6.30 -6.16
N LEU A 111 2.27 5.53 -6.66
CA LEU A 111 1.84 5.55 -8.04
C LEU A 111 1.29 6.92 -8.46
N TRP A 112 0.54 7.57 -7.58
CA TRP A 112 0.03 8.93 -7.79
C TRP A 112 1.13 9.93 -8.14
N GLN A 113 2.35 9.77 -7.58
CA GLN A 113 3.47 10.70 -7.86
C GLN A 113 3.88 10.71 -9.33
N PHE A 114 3.51 9.69 -10.12
CA PHE A 114 3.85 9.55 -11.53
C PHE A 114 2.75 10.05 -12.49
N HIS A 115 1.63 10.55 -11.98
CA HIS A 115 0.62 11.22 -12.79
C HIS A 115 1.05 12.64 -13.15
N VAL A 116 0.89 12.99 -14.42
CA VAL A 116 1.21 14.30 -14.99
C VAL A 116 -0.05 14.86 -15.68
N PRO A 117 -0.45 16.11 -15.41
CA PRO A 117 -1.59 16.73 -16.08
C PRO A 117 -1.42 16.81 -17.61
N LEU A 118 -2.49 16.51 -18.35
CA LEU A 118 -2.57 16.66 -19.80
C LEU A 118 -3.39 17.91 -20.16
N GLY A 119 -2.76 19.09 -20.12
CA GLY A 119 -3.38 20.36 -20.52
C GLY A 119 -4.39 20.93 -19.52
N GLU A 120 -5.33 21.74 -20.00
CA GLU A 120 -6.40 22.34 -19.19
C GLU A 120 -7.54 21.34 -18.98
N GLY A 121 -7.50 20.59 -17.88
CA GLY A 121 -8.51 19.60 -17.52
C GLY A 121 -8.10 18.72 -16.33
N GLN A 122 -8.95 17.74 -15.99
CA GLN A 122 -8.65 16.72 -14.96
C GLN A 122 -7.93 15.49 -15.52
N SER A 123 -7.65 15.46 -16.83
CA SER A 123 -6.98 14.34 -17.47
C SER A 123 -5.51 14.29 -17.08
N THR A 124 -5.02 13.11 -16.69
CA THR A 124 -3.61 12.89 -16.39
C THR A 124 -3.06 11.67 -17.11
N SER A 125 -1.78 11.74 -17.48
CA SER A 125 -1.04 10.58 -17.98
C SER A 125 -0.10 10.05 -16.91
N ILE A 126 0.03 8.74 -16.84
CA ILE A 126 1.03 8.09 -15.99
C ILE A 126 2.32 7.89 -16.79
N LEU A 127 3.44 8.43 -16.30
CA LEU A 127 4.71 8.44 -17.03
C LEU A 127 5.90 8.11 -16.12
N GLY A 128 6.80 7.25 -16.61
CA GLY A 128 8.08 6.97 -15.95
C GLY A 128 7.98 6.13 -14.67
N VAL A 129 6.92 5.32 -14.51
CA VAL A 129 6.76 4.45 -13.34
C VAL A 129 7.82 3.35 -13.36
N PRO A 130 8.60 3.15 -12.27
CA PRO A 130 9.59 2.08 -12.21
C PRO A 130 8.95 0.69 -12.21
N ASP A 131 9.63 -0.29 -12.83
CA ASP A 131 9.15 -1.67 -12.99
C ASP A 131 8.81 -2.35 -11.65
N SER A 132 9.57 -2.05 -10.59
CA SER A 132 9.31 -2.56 -9.24
C SER A 132 7.97 -2.08 -8.69
N LEU A 133 7.60 -0.81 -8.94
CA LEU A 133 6.32 -0.24 -8.55
C LEU A 133 5.19 -0.91 -9.34
N PHE A 134 5.34 -1.07 -10.66
CA PHE A 134 4.37 -1.81 -11.47
C PHE A 134 4.21 -3.27 -11.04
N ALA A 135 5.31 -3.95 -10.72
CA ALA A 135 5.28 -5.31 -10.20
C ALA A 135 4.52 -5.38 -8.87
N SER A 136 4.76 -4.41 -7.97
CA SER A 136 4.02 -4.29 -6.71
C SER A 136 2.53 -4.08 -6.93
N VAL A 137 2.15 -3.13 -7.79
CA VAL A 137 0.74 -2.85 -8.17
C VAL A 137 0.07 -4.14 -8.67
N ASN A 138 0.71 -4.83 -9.61
CA ASN A 138 0.17 -6.07 -10.18
C ASN A 138 0.01 -7.19 -9.16
N ALA A 139 0.96 -7.34 -8.24
CA ALA A 139 0.88 -8.34 -7.17
C ALA A 139 -0.31 -8.04 -6.24
N HIS A 140 -0.43 -6.80 -5.77
CA HIS A 140 -1.54 -6.37 -4.93
C HIS A 140 -2.90 -6.55 -5.62
N LEU A 141 -3.04 -6.10 -6.88
CA LEU A 141 -4.31 -6.25 -7.62
C LEU A 141 -4.73 -7.72 -7.78
N LYS A 142 -3.78 -8.64 -8.03
CA LYS A 142 -4.08 -10.07 -8.11
C LYS A 142 -4.63 -10.62 -6.79
N LEU A 143 -4.02 -10.24 -5.66
CA LEU A 143 -4.46 -10.71 -4.35
C LEU A 143 -5.78 -10.06 -3.90
N LEU A 144 -5.94 -8.75 -4.13
CA LEU A 144 -7.20 -8.05 -3.88
C LEU A 144 -8.35 -8.64 -4.70
N ASN A 145 -8.12 -8.96 -5.98
CA ASN A 145 -9.11 -9.66 -6.80
C ASN A 145 -9.42 -11.06 -6.25
N ALA A 146 -8.42 -11.79 -5.73
CA ALA A 146 -8.65 -13.08 -5.07
C ALA A 146 -9.49 -12.93 -3.78
N PHE A 147 -9.33 -11.85 -3.01
CA PHE A 147 -10.20 -11.53 -1.88
C PHE A 147 -11.61 -11.18 -2.34
N TRP A 148 -11.76 -10.35 -3.38
CA TRP A 148 -13.05 -9.88 -3.88
C TRP A 148 -13.92 -11.02 -4.39
N GLN A 149 -13.33 -12.01 -5.05
CA GLN A 149 -14.04 -13.21 -5.52
C GLN A 149 -14.59 -14.10 -4.38
N ARG A 150 -14.44 -13.71 -3.10
CA ARG A 150 -14.90 -14.45 -1.92
C ARG A 150 -16.03 -13.71 -1.22
N ASP A 151 -17.25 -14.17 -1.43
CA ASP A 151 -18.47 -13.43 -1.07
C ASP A 151 -18.82 -13.32 0.43
N THR A 152 -18.04 -13.94 1.35
CA THR A 152 -18.54 -14.13 2.75
C THR A 152 -17.55 -13.93 3.89
N ARG A 153 -16.23 -13.83 3.66
CA ARG A 153 -15.24 -13.82 4.76
C ARG A 153 -14.75 -12.43 5.13
N TYR A 154 -14.72 -11.51 4.18
CA TYR A 154 -14.09 -10.20 4.33
C TYR A 154 -15.06 -9.08 3.95
N ASP A 155 -14.73 -7.85 4.33
CA ASP A 155 -15.50 -6.67 3.94
C ASP A 155 -15.27 -6.36 2.46
N ILE A 156 -16.21 -6.82 1.63
CA ILE A 156 -16.09 -6.76 0.17
C ILE A 156 -16.12 -5.32 -0.34
N ASP A 157 -16.94 -4.47 0.26
CA ASP A 157 -17.03 -3.05 -0.10
C ASP A 157 -15.67 -2.35 0.10
N LEU A 158 -14.99 -2.61 1.22
CA LEU A 158 -13.66 -2.04 1.48
C LEU A 158 -12.61 -2.58 0.50
N ILE A 159 -12.62 -3.88 0.24
CA ILE A 159 -11.70 -4.51 -0.72
C ILE A 159 -11.90 -3.92 -2.12
N GLU A 160 -13.15 -3.80 -2.56
CA GLU A 160 -13.52 -3.24 -3.86
C GLU A 160 -13.10 -1.78 -3.98
N ALA A 161 -13.29 -0.98 -2.94
CA ALA A 161 -12.85 0.42 -2.92
C ALA A 161 -11.32 0.52 -3.10
N VAL A 162 -10.54 -0.24 -2.34
CA VAL A 162 -9.07 -0.23 -2.43
C VAL A 162 -8.58 -0.80 -3.77
N PHE A 163 -9.20 -1.87 -4.25
CA PHE A 163 -8.92 -2.45 -5.58
C PHE A 163 -9.15 -1.41 -6.69
N THR A 164 -10.29 -0.72 -6.65
CA THR A 164 -10.67 0.28 -7.65
C THR A 164 -9.72 1.48 -7.62
N ILE A 165 -9.36 1.97 -6.44
CA ILE A 165 -8.35 3.04 -6.29
C ILE A 165 -7.05 2.60 -6.97
N LEU A 166 -6.46 1.47 -6.57
CA LEU A 166 -5.16 1.03 -7.09
C LEU A 166 -5.21 0.73 -8.60
N SER A 167 -6.27 0.07 -9.08
CA SER A 167 -6.48 -0.27 -10.49
C SER A 167 -6.62 0.97 -11.34
N THR A 168 -7.35 1.97 -10.85
CA THR A 168 -7.56 3.24 -11.55
C THR A 168 -6.27 4.04 -11.67
N LEU A 169 -5.51 4.15 -10.57
CA LEU A 169 -4.21 4.83 -10.57
C LEU A 169 -3.13 4.10 -11.39
N SER A 170 -3.34 2.85 -11.76
CA SER A 170 -2.43 2.13 -12.66
C SER A 170 -2.58 2.50 -14.14
N LYS A 171 -3.55 3.36 -14.46
CA LYS A 171 -3.93 3.75 -15.83
C LYS A 171 -3.91 5.27 -15.98
N ASN A 172 -4.02 5.75 -17.22
CA ASN A 172 -4.30 7.17 -17.44
C ASN A 172 -5.67 7.54 -16.84
N LEU A 173 -5.74 8.69 -16.16
CA LEU A 173 -7.00 9.17 -15.61
C LEU A 173 -7.69 10.04 -16.66
N ASP A 174 -8.76 9.51 -17.22
CA ASP A 174 -9.77 10.25 -17.96
C ASP A 174 -10.95 10.57 -17.02
N HIS A 175 -12.01 11.17 -17.56
CA HIS A 175 -13.16 11.57 -16.76
C HIS A 175 -13.89 10.40 -16.09
N GLU A 176 -13.96 9.24 -16.75
CA GLU A 176 -14.65 8.05 -16.23
C GLU A 176 -13.85 7.43 -15.07
N ASN A 177 -12.56 7.19 -15.30
CA ASN A 177 -11.63 6.69 -14.28
C ASN A 177 -11.59 7.63 -13.08
N TYR A 178 -11.56 8.95 -13.31
CA TYR A 178 -11.58 9.93 -12.24
C TYR A 178 -12.85 9.85 -11.39
N THR A 179 -14.00 9.67 -12.03
CA THR A 179 -15.30 9.51 -11.33
C THR A 179 -15.32 8.24 -10.49
N SER A 180 -14.80 7.13 -11.02
CA SER A 180 -14.68 5.86 -10.31
C SER A 180 -13.76 5.99 -9.08
N LEU A 181 -12.59 6.59 -9.26
CA LEU A 181 -11.65 6.89 -8.17
C LEU A 181 -12.31 7.72 -7.06
N GLN A 182 -13.05 8.76 -7.44
CA GLN A 182 -13.76 9.61 -6.49
C GLN A 182 -14.80 8.83 -5.69
N ALA A 183 -15.61 8.00 -6.35
CA ALA A 183 -16.60 7.17 -5.67
C ALA A 183 -15.93 6.20 -4.68
N SER A 184 -14.84 5.55 -5.07
CA SER A 184 -14.10 4.65 -4.19
C SER A 184 -13.44 5.36 -3.00
N LEU A 185 -12.96 6.59 -3.17
CA LEU A 185 -12.43 7.39 -2.06
C LEU A 185 -13.53 7.81 -1.08
N VAL A 186 -14.73 8.13 -1.57
CA VAL A 186 -15.91 8.37 -0.71
C VAL A 186 -16.27 7.10 0.07
N HIS A 187 -16.25 5.93 -0.57
CA HIS A 187 -16.43 4.66 0.13
C HIS A 187 -15.35 4.45 1.19
N LEU A 188 -14.08 4.67 0.87
CA LEU A 188 -12.96 4.55 1.81
C LEU A 188 -13.10 5.49 3.02
N ALA A 189 -13.68 6.68 2.85
CA ALA A 189 -13.93 7.64 3.93
C ALA A 189 -14.83 7.08 5.05
N HIS A 190 -15.67 6.10 4.73
CA HIS A 190 -16.53 5.44 5.70
C HIS A 190 -15.77 4.46 6.60
N TYR A 191 -14.55 4.09 6.24
CA TYR A 191 -13.77 3.10 6.96
C TYR A 191 -12.69 3.77 7.79
N ARG A 192 -12.84 3.76 9.11
CA ARG A 192 -11.91 4.40 10.04
C ARG A 192 -11.29 3.39 10.99
N TRP A 193 -10.02 3.60 11.32
CA TRP A 193 -9.36 2.79 12.33
C TRP A 193 -9.90 3.12 13.73
N CYS A 194 -10.42 2.13 14.44
CA CYS A 194 -10.87 2.28 15.81
C CYS A 194 -9.75 1.95 16.82
N GLN A 195 -9.60 2.83 17.82
CA GLN A 195 -8.68 2.61 18.93
C GLN A 195 -9.06 1.34 19.73
N GLY A 196 -8.09 0.75 20.43
CA GLY A 196 -8.33 -0.41 21.30
C GLY A 196 -8.30 -1.78 20.63
N GLY A 197 -7.75 -1.88 19.41
CA GLY A 197 -7.54 -3.17 18.72
C GLY A 197 -8.77 -3.71 17.99
N LEU A 198 -9.82 -2.89 17.83
CA LEU A 198 -11.06 -3.26 17.13
C LEU A 198 -10.92 -3.24 15.60
N GLY A 199 -9.75 -2.87 15.07
CA GLY A 199 -9.50 -2.82 13.64
C GLY A 199 -10.18 -1.63 12.95
N ILE A 200 -10.55 -1.83 11.68
CA ILE A 200 -11.32 -0.86 10.90
C ILE A 200 -12.81 -1.11 11.13
N ASN A 201 -13.56 -0.05 11.39
CA ASN A 201 -15.02 -0.10 11.40
C ASN A 201 -15.61 0.82 10.33
N LYS A 202 -16.71 0.37 9.75
CA LYS A 202 -17.57 1.17 8.87
C LYS A 202 -18.38 2.14 9.73
N LEU A 203 -18.18 3.43 9.50
CA LEU A 203 -18.93 4.51 10.11
C LEU A 203 -20.29 4.70 9.44
N THR A 204 -21.23 5.30 10.19
CA THR A 204 -22.50 5.75 9.62
C THR A 204 -22.30 6.99 8.76
N GLU A 205 -23.16 7.19 7.78
CA GLU A 205 -23.20 8.40 6.93
C GLU A 205 -23.20 9.68 7.77
N SER A 206 -23.94 9.71 8.88
CA SER A 206 -23.99 10.84 9.80
C SER A 206 -22.65 11.13 10.47
N ALA A 207 -21.91 10.09 10.86
CA ALA A 207 -20.60 10.23 11.50
C ALA A 207 -19.56 10.76 10.50
N VAL A 208 -19.54 10.22 9.27
CA VAL A 208 -18.69 10.72 8.18
C VAL A 208 -18.99 12.18 7.87
N ARG A 209 -20.28 12.55 7.79
CA ARG A 209 -20.71 13.94 7.55
C ARG A 209 -20.28 14.91 8.65
N SER A 210 -20.40 14.50 9.91
CA SER A 210 -20.04 15.36 11.06
C SER A 210 -18.54 15.58 11.23
N GLY A 211 -17.72 14.61 10.81
CA GLY A 211 -16.26 14.69 10.98
C GLY A 211 -15.54 15.26 9.77
N TRP A 212 -16.07 15.03 8.57
CA TRP A 212 -15.25 15.15 7.37
C TRP A 212 -15.95 15.55 6.08
N TYR A 213 -17.28 15.57 5.89
CA TYR A 213 -17.81 16.09 4.62
C TYR A 213 -17.52 17.59 4.54
N PRO A 214 -16.56 18.09 3.74
CA PRO A 214 -16.79 19.40 3.21
C PRO A 214 -17.77 19.22 2.04
N ASP A 215 -18.50 20.26 1.65
CA ASP A 215 -19.35 20.14 0.47
C ASP A 215 -18.54 19.62 -0.74
N HIS A 216 -19.18 18.85 -1.63
CA HIS A 216 -18.59 18.19 -2.81
C HIS A 216 -17.62 19.08 -3.63
N GLN A 217 -17.76 20.42 -3.51
CA GLN A 217 -16.88 21.45 -4.06
C GLN A 217 -15.44 21.43 -3.50
N HIS A 218 -15.23 21.16 -2.21
CA HIS A 218 -13.89 21.19 -1.61
C HIS A 218 -13.06 19.97 -2.00
N TRP A 219 -13.70 18.89 -2.47
CA TRP A 219 -13.03 17.68 -2.94
C TRP A 219 -12.34 17.88 -4.29
N GLN A 220 -13.01 18.54 -5.24
CA GLN A 220 -12.41 18.93 -6.52
C GLN A 220 -11.21 19.87 -6.31
N VAL A 221 -11.32 20.78 -5.34
CA VAL A 221 -10.23 21.66 -4.90
C VAL A 221 -9.08 20.87 -4.27
N TYR A 222 -9.35 19.75 -3.60
CA TYR A 222 -8.31 18.94 -2.95
C TYR A 222 -7.48 18.12 -3.94
N VAL A 223 -8.11 17.48 -4.93
CA VAL A 223 -7.39 16.80 -6.01
C VAL A 223 -6.62 17.80 -6.88
N GLN A 224 -7.15 19.02 -7.07
CA GLN A 224 -6.44 20.15 -7.69
C GLN A 224 -5.29 20.71 -6.83
N LEU A 225 -5.39 20.69 -5.50
CA LEU A 225 -4.33 21.12 -4.58
C LEU A 225 -3.14 20.18 -4.61
N VAL A 226 -3.39 18.87 -4.67
CA VAL A 226 -2.35 17.87 -4.89
C VAL A 226 -1.68 18.11 -6.25
N SER A 227 -2.40 18.39 -7.33
CA SER A 227 -1.75 18.66 -8.63
C SER A 227 -1.00 19.99 -8.72
N SER A 228 -1.31 21.01 -7.90
CA SER A 228 -0.75 22.37 -8.01
C SER A 228 0.39 22.71 -7.04
N THR A 229 0.62 21.92 -5.99
CA THR A 229 1.76 22.11 -5.05
C THR A 229 3.01 21.29 -5.42
N ILE A 230 2.99 20.61 -6.57
CA ILE A 230 3.81 19.47 -6.95
C ILE A 230 4.56 19.76 -8.27
N GLU A 231 5.38 20.80 -8.34
CA GLU A 231 6.36 20.93 -9.44
C GLU A 231 7.82 20.85 -8.96
N ALA A 232 8.16 21.52 -7.84
CA ALA A 232 9.55 21.56 -7.37
C ALA A 232 10.01 20.28 -6.63
N ASP A 233 9.13 19.61 -5.89
CA ASP A 233 9.47 18.41 -5.07
C ASP A 233 9.19 17.09 -5.80
N THR A 234 8.36 17.10 -6.84
CA THR A 234 7.90 15.90 -7.57
C THR A 234 9.05 15.08 -8.15
N HIS A 235 10.05 15.75 -8.69
CA HIS A 235 11.21 15.07 -9.26
C HIS A 235 12.02 14.35 -8.17
N GLN A 236 12.26 15.00 -7.03
CA GLN A 236 12.97 14.40 -5.91
C GLN A 236 12.20 13.20 -5.34
N ARG A 237 10.88 13.31 -5.19
CA ARG A 237 10.03 12.19 -4.74
C ARG A 237 10.04 11.02 -5.71
N LYS A 238 9.92 11.27 -7.03
CA LYS A 238 10.03 10.24 -8.07
C LYS A 238 11.39 9.52 -8.00
N MET A 239 12.48 10.27 -7.93
CA MET A 239 13.83 9.72 -7.81
C MET A 239 14.02 8.88 -6.54
N ALA A 240 13.44 9.29 -5.41
CA ALA A 240 13.48 8.53 -4.16
C ALA A 240 12.62 7.25 -4.23
N ILE A 241 11.46 7.28 -4.88
CA ILE A 241 10.66 6.08 -5.14
C ILE A 241 11.41 5.11 -6.05
N GLU A 242 12.02 5.63 -7.12
CA GLU A 242 12.82 4.83 -8.06
C GLU A 242 14.04 4.19 -7.39
N SER A 243 14.73 4.91 -6.49
CA SER A 243 15.93 4.40 -5.84
C SER A 243 15.64 3.21 -4.92
N LEU A 244 14.51 3.23 -4.19
CA LEU A 244 14.06 2.12 -3.34
C LEU A 244 13.67 0.88 -4.14
N GLY A 245 13.28 1.05 -5.41
CA GLY A 245 12.95 -0.03 -6.32
C GLY A 245 14.15 -0.82 -6.84
N ARG A 246 15.38 -0.31 -6.69
CA ARG A 246 16.58 -0.90 -7.29
C ARG A 246 17.05 -2.13 -6.52
N SER A 247 17.72 -3.04 -7.21
CA SER A 247 18.24 -4.28 -6.61
C SER A 247 19.41 -4.03 -5.66
N ASP A 248 20.20 -2.98 -5.89
CA ASP A 248 21.34 -2.57 -5.05
C ASP A 248 20.93 -1.82 -3.78
N ALA A 249 19.68 -1.32 -3.73
CA ALA A 249 19.11 -0.74 -2.53
C ALA A 249 18.76 -1.78 -1.47
N ARG A 250 18.72 -3.07 -1.80
CA ARG A 250 18.19 -4.15 -0.95
C ARG A 250 19.24 -4.78 -0.03
N VAL A 251 18.77 -5.42 1.05
CA VAL A 251 19.63 -6.25 1.90
C VAL A 251 19.69 -7.68 1.34
N CYS A 252 18.57 -8.19 0.84
CA CYS A 252 18.46 -9.52 0.24
C CYS A 252 18.23 -9.47 -1.27
N GLN A 253 18.63 -10.55 -1.95
CA GLN A 253 18.38 -10.73 -3.38
C GLN A 253 16.90 -11.01 -3.65
N SER A 254 16.43 -10.67 -4.85
CA SER A 254 15.07 -11.01 -5.29
C SER A 254 14.80 -12.52 -5.14
N GLY A 255 13.59 -12.85 -4.66
CA GLY A 255 13.18 -14.23 -4.36
C GLY A 255 13.54 -14.69 -2.94
N PHE A 256 14.20 -13.85 -2.16
CA PHE A 256 14.40 -14.04 -0.73
C PHE A 256 13.59 -12.98 0.04
N PHE A 257 13.11 -13.38 1.20
CA PHE A 257 12.48 -12.53 2.17
C PHE A 257 13.52 -11.57 2.74
N ASP A 258 13.32 -10.28 2.50
CA ASP A 258 14.15 -9.22 3.04
C ASP A 258 13.51 -8.72 4.33
N LEU A 259 14.25 -8.80 5.44
CA LEU A 259 13.77 -8.32 6.74
C LEU A 259 13.77 -6.80 6.84
N ASN A 260 14.47 -6.13 5.92
CA ASN A 260 14.78 -4.70 5.90
C ASN A 260 14.88 -4.10 7.30
N ILE A 261 15.98 -4.43 7.98
CA ILE A 261 16.25 -4.03 9.35
C ILE A 261 16.95 -2.65 9.40
N ARG A 262 16.82 -1.84 8.34
CA ARG A 262 17.43 -0.50 8.29
C ARG A 262 16.62 0.42 9.19
N PHE A 263 16.95 0.40 10.48
CA PHE A 263 16.49 1.41 11.43
C PHE A 263 17.08 2.76 11.00
N VAL A 264 16.23 3.67 10.54
CA VAL A 264 16.56 5.10 10.38
C VAL A 264 16.60 5.75 11.75
#